data_AF-A0A6L4Z2P5-F1
#
_entry.id   AF-A0A6L4Z2P5-F1
#
_cell.length_a   1.000
_cell.length_b   1.000
_cell.length_c   1.000
_cell.angle_alpha   90.00
_cell.angle_beta   90.00
_cell.angle_gamma   90.00
#
_symmetry.space_group_name_H-M   'P 1'
#
loop_
_entity.id
_entity.type
_entity.pdbx_description
1 polymer ?
#
loop_
_entity_poly.entity_id
_entity_poly.type
_entity_poly.pdbx_seq_one_letter_code
_entity_poly.pdbx_strand_id
1 'polypeptide(L)'
;PIPVARYQNETEAKLAEGQLRAAQLPALVVKDEDLQVDKPNRRIRKIAINVIGGTTLTVTIEGFDEEVTINASDIVLIVEGRVRFYESDATEENKSFGKTAREITEATENVNEQTLLDIYTRSLEKSFRIRAESFDYSGLGSKMKLTALENLRVLQTVLRDIAKEAIYDTDFKQATKFLEPIWPYAQRQQSWGLKRNKILGTGKVATRSVHYKDNELQFSRYSRLHYYLLPKSGGEK
;
A
#
# COMPACT_ATOMS: atom_id res chain seq x y z
N PRO A 1 -1.69 0.43 -17.20
CA PRO A 1 -3.14 0.15 -17.32
C PRO A 1 -3.85 0.84 -16.16
N ILE A 2 -5.01 1.46 -16.35
CA ILE A 2 -5.66 2.23 -15.29
C ILE A 2 -7.07 1.69 -15.12
N PRO A 3 -7.51 1.34 -13.90
CA PRO A 3 -8.90 0.96 -13.70
C PRO A 3 -9.78 2.19 -13.98
N VAL A 4 -10.90 1.97 -14.65
CA VAL A 4 -11.80 3.06 -15.08
C VAL A 4 -13.11 3.10 -14.29
N ALA A 5 -13.56 1.95 -13.80
CA ALA A 5 -14.78 1.81 -13.01
C ALA A 5 -14.73 0.52 -12.19
N ARG A 6 -15.54 0.45 -11.13
CA ARG A 6 -15.78 -0.77 -10.33
C ARG A 6 -17.28 -1.00 -10.30
N TYR A 7 -17.70 -2.22 -10.61
CA TYR A 7 -19.11 -2.63 -10.63
C TYR A 7 -19.34 -3.65 -9.53
N GLN A 8 -20.57 -3.71 -9.01
CA GLN A 8 -20.94 -4.68 -7.98
C GLN A 8 -21.19 -6.08 -8.54
N ASN A 9 -21.55 -6.17 -9.82
CA ASN A 9 -21.85 -7.43 -10.48
C ASN A 9 -21.15 -7.54 -11.84
N GLU A 10 -20.92 -8.80 -12.26
CA GLU A 10 -20.21 -9.13 -13.49
C GLU A 10 -20.99 -8.71 -14.74
N THR A 11 -22.32 -8.74 -14.69
CA THR A 11 -23.18 -8.37 -15.83
C THR A 11 -23.01 -6.90 -16.23
N GLU A 12 -23.05 -5.98 -15.27
CA GLU A 12 -22.80 -4.54 -15.50
C GLU A 12 -21.37 -4.30 -16.00
N ALA A 13 -20.38 -4.98 -15.40
CA ALA A 13 -18.99 -4.87 -15.82
C ALA A 13 -18.80 -5.30 -17.29
N LYS A 14 -19.45 -6.39 -17.70
CA LYS A 14 -19.42 -6.90 -19.08
C LYS A 14 -20.15 -6.00 -20.07
N LEU A 15 -21.26 -5.38 -19.66
CA LEU A 15 -21.94 -4.38 -20.47
C LEU A 15 -21.04 -3.17 -20.72
N ALA A 16 -20.41 -2.64 -19.67
CA ALA A 16 -19.47 -1.54 -19.78
C ALA A 16 -18.22 -1.89 -20.61
N GLU A 17 -17.67 -3.10 -20.45
CA GLU A 17 -16.58 -3.62 -21.29
C GLU A 17 -16.99 -3.64 -22.77
N GLY A 18 -18.20 -4.11 -23.08
CA GLY A 18 -18.74 -4.12 -24.43
C GLY A 18 -18.86 -2.73 -25.04
N GLN A 19 -19.32 -1.74 -24.27
CA GLN A 19 -19.42 -0.35 -24.71
C GLN A 19 -18.04 0.27 -25.00
N LEU A 20 -17.05 0.03 -24.12
CA LEU A 20 -15.68 0.51 -24.34
C LEU A 20 -15.05 -0.14 -25.58
N ARG A 21 -15.22 -1.44 -25.76
CA ARG A 21 -14.72 -2.16 -26.95
C ARG A 21 -15.41 -1.69 -28.24
N ALA A 22 -16.71 -1.40 -28.21
CA ALA A 22 -17.43 -0.82 -29.34
C ALA A 22 -16.88 0.56 -29.72
N ALA A 23 -16.37 1.32 -28.74
CA ALA A 23 -15.64 2.57 -28.95
C ALA A 23 -14.15 2.37 -29.30
N GLN A 24 -13.72 1.14 -29.64
CA GLN A 24 -12.34 0.76 -29.96
C GLN A 24 -11.34 0.98 -28.82
N LEU A 25 -11.83 1.04 -27.57
CA LEU A 25 -10.97 1.10 -26.39
C LEU A 25 -10.76 -0.33 -25.85
N PRO A 26 -9.50 -0.81 -25.76
CA PRO A 26 -9.21 -2.09 -25.14
C PRO A 26 -9.62 -2.06 -23.67
N ALA A 27 -10.56 -2.92 -23.30
CA ALA A 27 -11.06 -3.06 -21.94
C ALA A 27 -10.99 -4.53 -21.50
N LEU A 28 -10.80 -4.73 -20.20
CA LEU A 28 -10.79 -6.03 -19.54
C LEU A 28 -11.51 -5.92 -18.21
N VAL A 29 -12.40 -6.87 -17.92
CA VAL A 29 -12.99 -7.05 -16.59
C VAL A 29 -12.04 -7.91 -15.76
N VAL A 30 -11.66 -7.40 -14.59
CA VAL A 30 -10.83 -8.12 -13.59
C VAL A 30 -11.64 -8.21 -12.31
N LYS A 31 -11.78 -9.41 -11.75
CA LYS A 31 -12.51 -9.62 -10.50
C LYS A 31 -11.63 -9.24 -9.31
N ASP A 32 -12.23 -8.75 -8.22
CA ASP A 32 -11.47 -8.37 -7.02
C ASP A 32 -10.77 -9.59 -6.40
N GLU A 33 -11.39 -10.77 -6.51
CA GLU A 33 -10.84 -12.04 -6.02
C GLU A 33 -9.56 -12.45 -6.78
N ASP A 34 -9.47 -12.11 -8.08
CA ASP A 34 -8.30 -12.43 -8.92
C ASP A 34 -7.05 -11.65 -8.47
N LEU A 35 -7.24 -10.49 -7.83
CA LEU A 35 -6.15 -9.67 -7.32
C LEU A 35 -5.52 -10.26 -6.03
N GLN A 36 -6.22 -11.17 -5.35
CA GLN A 36 -5.78 -11.84 -4.12
C GLN A 36 -5.25 -10.85 -3.07
N VAL A 37 -5.97 -9.74 -2.88
CA VAL A 37 -5.57 -8.64 -1.96
C VAL A 37 -5.69 -9.02 -0.48
N ASP A 38 -6.46 -10.07 -0.18
CA ASP A 38 -6.57 -10.74 1.11
C ASP A 38 -5.28 -11.50 1.49
N LYS A 39 -4.44 -11.82 0.49
CA LYS A 39 -3.12 -12.42 0.67
C LYS A 39 -2.04 -11.35 0.43
N PRO A 40 -1.76 -10.46 1.41
CA PRO A 40 -0.79 -9.39 1.23
C PRO A 40 0.60 -9.96 0.94
N ASN A 41 1.41 -9.20 0.20
CA ASN A 41 2.81 -9.53 0.03
C ASN A 41 3.50 -9.65 1.39
N ARG A 42 4.39 -10.64 1.53
CA ARG A 42 5.15 -10.83 2.76
C ARG A 42 6.02 -9.60 3.00
N ARG A 43 5.97 -9.03 4.20
CA ARG A 43 6.86 -7.94 4.56
C ARG A 43 8.25 -8.52 4.85
N ILE A 44 9.28 -7.89 4.32
CA ILE A 44 10.67 -8.29 4.58
C ILE A 44 11.39 -7.19 5.33
N ARG A 45 12.27 -7.57 6.25
CA ARG A 45 13.07 -6.63 7.05
C ARG A 45 14.44 -6.37 6.45
N LYS A 46 14.96 -7.24 5.59
CA LYS A 46 16.32 -7.13 5.03
C LYS A 46 16.41 -7.79 3.66
N ILE A 47 17.30 -7.26 2.83
CA ILE A 47 17.75 -7.90 1.58
C ILE A 47 19.27 -7.92 1.54
N ALA A 48 19.83 -9.07 1.19
CA ALA A 48 21.23 -9.25 0.85
C ALA A 48 21.33 -9.70 -0.60
N ILE A 49 22.27 -9.11 -1.33
CA ILE A 49 22.42 -9.31 -2.78
C ILE A 49 23.68 -10.14 -3.00
N ASN A 50 23.52 -11.36 -3.49
CA ASN A 50 24.59 -12.31 -3.70
C ASN A 50 24.79 -12.54 -5.21
N VAL A 51 25.96 -12.15 -5.73
CA VAL A 51 26.27 -12.19 -7.17
C VAL A 51 27.12 -13.40 -7.56
N ILE A 52 27.35 -14.33 -6.63
CA ILE A 52 28.22 -15.50 -6.86
C ILE A 52 27.44 -16.58 -7.62
N GLY A 53 27.89 -16.94 -8.83
CA GLY A 53 27.29 -18.01 -9.66
C GLY A 53 26.01 -17.61 -10.41
N GLY A 54 25.67 -16.32 -10.38
CA GLY A 54 24.40 -15.75 -10.85
C GLY A 54 23.95 -14.65 -9.89
N THR A 55 22.95 -13.84 -10.27
CA THR A 55 22.44 -12.81 -9.34
C THR A 55 21.24 -13.35 -8.57
N THR A 56 21.49 -13.67 -7.30
CA THR A 56 20.48 -14.11 -6.35
C THR A 56 20.29 -13.06 -5.25
N LEU A 57 19.08 -13.02 -4.73
CA LEU A 57 18.64 -12.15 -3.66
C LEU A 57 18.29 -13.04 -2.49
N THR A 58 18.95 -12.84 -1.36
CA THR A 58 18.54 -13.44 -0.09
C THR A 58 17.70 -12.40 0.64
N VAL A 59 16.42 -12.69 0.83
CA VAL A 59 15.50 -11.83 1.58
C VAL A 59 15.24 -12.44 2.95
N THR A 60 15.27 -11.61 4.00
CA THR A 60 14.92 -12.03 5.36
C THR A 60 13.52 -11.50 5.69
N ILE A 61 12.61 -12.40 6.05
CA ILE A 61 11.20 -12.08 6.32
C ILE A 61 11.09 -11.25 7.62
N GLU A 62 10.12 -10.32 7.66
CA GLU A 62 9.82 -9.57 8.89
C GLU A 62 9.10 -10.47 9.90
N GLY A 63 9.56 -10.47 11.15
CA GLY A 63 8.96 -11.26 12.24
C GLY A 63 9.36 -12.74 12.29
N PHE A 64 10.09 -13.23 11.28
CA PHE A 64 10.63 -14.58 11.23
C PHE A 64 12.10 -14.51 10.82
N ASP A 65 13.01 -15.19 11.52
CA ASP A 65 14.42 -15.34 11.10
C ASP A 65 14.57 -16.30 9.89
N GLU A 66 13.54 -16.39 9.05
CA GLU A 66 13.51 -17.18 7.82
C GLU A 66 14.16 -16.38 6.69
N GLU A 67 15.10 -17.01 5.98
CA GLU A 67 15.72 -16.49 4.77
C GLU A 67 15.19 -17.21 3.54
N VAL A 68 14.80 -16.45 2.53
CA VAL A 68 14.33 -16.97 1.25
C VAL A 68 15.26 -16.48 0.14
N THR A 69 15.73 -17.40 -0.70
CA THR A 69 16.55 -17.07 -1.87
C THR A 69 15.68 -16.96 -3.13
N ILE A 70 15.86 -15.86 -3.87
CA ILE A 70 15.11 -15.50 -5.07
C ILE A 70 16.12 -15.19 -6.18
N ASN A 71 15.93 -15.74 -7.38
CA ASN A 71 16.75 -15.32 -8.52
C ASN A 71 16.31 -13.94 -9.00
N ALA A 72 17.25 -13.06 -9.34
CA ALA A 72 16.89 -11.74 -9.86
C ALA A 72 16.06 -11.82 -11.16
N SER A 73 16.29 -12.87 -11.97
CA SER A 73 15.50 -13.17 -13.18
C SER A 73 14.08 -13.64 -12.92
N ASP A 74 13.75 -14.01 -11.68
CA ASP A 74 12.37 -14.35 -11.30
C ASP A 74 11.56 -13.11 -10.94
N ILE A 75 12.20 -11.95 -10.71
CA ILE A 75 11.50 -10.68 -10.48
C ILE A 75 10.93 -10.18 -11.81
N VAL A 76 9.63 -9.91 -11.83
CA VAL A 76 8.90 -9.51 -13.04
C VAL A 76 8.30 -8.10 -12.94
N LEU A 77 8.05 -7.61 -11.73
CA LEU A 77 7.47 -6.28 -11.53
C LEU A 77 7.89 -5.70 -10.18
N ILE A 78 8.24 -4.42 -10.20
CA ILE A 78 8.54 -3.63 -9.00
C ILE A 78 7.67 -2.38 -9.04
N VAL A 79 6.79 -2.23 -8.05
CA VAL A 79 5.83 -1.12 -7.94
C VAL A 79 6.22 -0.23 -6.77
N GLU A 80 6.51 1.03 -7.05
CA GLU A 80 6.74 2.05 -6.03
C GLU A 80 5.43 2.65 -5.56
N GLY A 81 5.26 2.70 -4.24
CA GLY A 81 4.06 3.21 -3.59
C GLY A 81 4.38 4.23 -2.51
N ARG A 82 3.38 5.05 -2.20
CA ARG A 82 3.36 5.92 -1.04
C ARG A 82 2.07 5.71 -0.29
N VAL A 83 2.19 5.18 0.92
CA VAL A 83 1.06 5.00 1.82
C VAL A 83 0.99 6.20 2.74
N ARG A 84 -0.18 6.83 2.80
CA ARG A 84 -0.48 7.94 3.69
C ARG A 84 -1.44 7.48 4.73
N PHE A 85 -1.11 7.77 5.98
CA PHE A 85 -1.95 7.55 7.13
C PHE A 85 -2.31 8.90 7.72
N TYR A 86 -3.60 9.18 7.78
CA TYR A 86 -4.17 10.37 8.41
C TYR A 86 -4.87 9.92 9.68
N GLU A 87 -4.53 10.56 10.79
CA GLU A 87 -5.20 10.41 12.07
C GLU A 87 -5.67 11.79 12.53
N SER A 88 -6.97 11.93 12.77
CA SER A 88 -7.57 13.14 13.33
C SER A 88 -8.25 12.79 14.64
N ASP A 89 -7.75 13.38 15.72
CA ASP A 89 -8.26 13.18 17.08
C ASP A 89 -8.98 14.45 17.52
N ALA A 90 -10.26 14.33 17.86
CA ALA A 90 -11.09 15.42 18.32
C ALA A 90 -11.70 15.10 19.68
N THR A 91 -11.59 16.05 20.60
CA THR A 91 -12.29 16.02 21.89
C THR A 91 -13.41 17.05 21.87
N GLU A 92 -14.63 16.59 22.14
CA GLU A 92 -15.82 17.43 22.26
C GLU A 92 -16.26 17.53 23.72
N GLU A 93 -16.47 18.74 24.24
CA GLU A 93 -17.03 18.99 25.57
C GLU A 93 -18.42 19.64 25.50
N ASN A 94 -19.27 19.36 26.48
CA ASN A 94 -20.54 20.09 26.63
C ASN A 94 -20.30 21.52 27.12
N LYS A 95 -20.86 22.52 26.43
CA LYS A 95 -20.69 23.95 26.77
C LYS A 95 -21.24 24.32 28.17
N SER A 96 -22.25 23.61 28.68
CA SER A 96 -22.76 23.77 30.05
C SER A 96 -23.60 22.58 30.51
N PHE A 97 -23.85 22.47 31.83
CA PHE A 97 -24.82 21.52 32.39
C PHE A 97 -26.21 21.77 31.76
N GLY A 98 -26.83 20.73 31.19
CA GLY A 98 -28.17 20.80 30.59
C GLY A 98 -28.27 21.27 29.13
N LYS A 99 -27.16 21.58 28.44
CA LYS A 99 -27.17 21.92 26.99
C LYS A 99 -26.64 20.77 26.14
N THR A 100 -27.29 20.52 25.00
CA THR A 100 -26.88 19.53 23.98
C THR A 100 -25.79 20.03 23.04
N ALA A 101 -25.45 21.31 23.07
CA ALA A 101 -24.40 21.89 22.24
C ALA A 101 -23.01 21.47 22.73
N ARG A 102 -22.30 20.72 21.88
CA ARG A 102 -20.91 20.31 22.06
C ARG A 102 -19.97 21.25 21.34
N GLU A 103 -18.78 21.43 21.88
CA GLU A 103 -17.69 22.21 21.29
C GLU A 103 -16.45 21.35 21.17
N ILE A 104 -15.78 21.42 20.03
CA ILE A 104 -14.45 20.82 19.86
C ILE A 104 -13.49 21.66 20.71
N THR A 105 -12.98 21.07 21.78
CA THR A 105 -12.02 21.73 22.69
C THR A 105 -10.59 21.45 22.29
N GLU A 106 -10.34 20.29 21.68
CA GLU A 106 -9.03 19.89 21.20
C GLU A 106 -9.19 19.15 19.87
N ALA A 107 -8.34 19.50 18.91
CA ALA A 107 -8.21 18.78 17.64
C ALA A 107 -6.72 18.62 17.33
N THR A 108 -6.28 17.40 17.08
CA THR A 108 -4.92 17.13 16.57
C THR A 108 -5.01 16.33 15.28
N GLU A 109 -4.18 16.71 14.32
CA GLU A 109 -4.07 16.03 13.03
C GLU A 109 -2.63 15.52 12.86
N ASN A 110 -2.50 14.22 12.67
CA ASN A 110 -1.24 13.57 12.38
C ASN A 110 -1.28 13.00 10.95
N VAL A 111 -0.31 13.39 10.14
CA VAL A 111 -0.14 12.86 8.79
C VAL A 111 1.20 12.15 8.73
N ASN A 112 1.17 10.86 8.43
CA ASN A 112 2.36 10.05 8.21
C ASN A 112 2.37 9.56 6.76
N GLU A 113 3.48 9.77 6.05
CA GLU A 113 3.68 9.27 4.69
C GLU A 113 4.86 8.29 4.70
N GLN A 114 4.62 7.09 4.19
CA GLN A 114 5.59 6.01 4.13
C GLN A 114 5.81 5.59 2.67
N THR A 115 7.07 5.55 2.26
CA THR A 115 7.44 5.02 0.94
C THR A 115 7.61 3.51 1.02
N LEU A 116 7.11 2.78 0.03
CA LEU A 116 7.22 1.33 -0.01
C LEU A 116 7.41 0.81 -1.45
N LEU A 117 7.85 -0.44 -1.54
CA LEU A 117 7.97 -1.19 -2.80
C LEU A 117 7.22 -2.50 -2.67
N ASP A 118 6.38 -2.82 -3.63
CA ASP A 118 5.97 -4.20 -3.88
C ASP A 118 6.86 -4.80 -4.95
N ILE A 119 7.48 -5.93 -4.65
CA ILE A 119 8.37 -6.67 -5.54
C ILE A 119 7.70 -8.00 -5.83
N TYR A 120 7.31 -8.17 -7.09
CA TYR A 120 6.68 -9.39 -7.58
C TYR A 120 7.66 -10.28 -8.30
N THR A 121 7.58 -11.55 -7.97
CA THR A 121 8.26 -12.61 -8.73
C THR A 121 7.26 -13.36 -9.60
N ARG A 122 7.74 -14.29 -10.42
CA ARG A 122 6.88 -15.25 -11.14
C ARG A 122 5.97 -16.07 -10.21
N SER A 123 6.31 -16.15 -8.92
CA SER A 123 5.44 -16.71 -7.88
C SER A 123 4.98 -15.63 -6.89
N LEU A 124 3.67 -15.54 -6.68
CA LEU A 124 3.09 -14.63 -5.70
C LEU A 124 3.55 -14.95 -4.27
N GLU A 125 3.81 -16.22 -3.95
CA GLU A 125 4.26 -16.65 -2.63
C GLU A 125 5.68 -16.16 -2.28
N LYS A 126 6.50 -15.95 -3.31
CA LYS A 126 7.85 -15.39 -3.20
C LYS A 126 7.87 -13.88 -3.43
N SER A 127 6.71 -13.25 -3.60
CA SER A 127 6.58 -11.79 -3.75
C SER A 127 6.52 -11.13 -2.37
N PHE A 128 7.09 -9.93 -2.27
CA PHE A 128 7.32 -9.30 -0.98
C PHE A 128 7.20 -7.77 -1.04
N ARG A 129 7.04 -7.17 0.14
CA ARG A 129 6.91 -5.73 0.33
C ARG A 129 8.08 -5.21 1.18
N ILE A 130 8.66 -4.11 0.74
CA ILE A 130 9.66 -3.32 1.49
C ILE A 130 9.01 -2.02 1.93
N ARG A 131 9.15 -1.67 3.19
CA ARG A 131 8.75 -0.38 3.76
C ARG A 131 9.99 0.41 4.15
N ALA A 132 10.09 1.66 3.69
CA ALA A 132 11.35 2.40 3.77
C ALA A 132 11.87 2.51 5.22
N GLU A 133 10.99 2.86 6.14
CA GLU A 133 11.27 3.21 7.54
C GLU A 133 11.45 1.98 8.45
N SER A 134 11.12 0.77 7.98
CA SER A 134 11.18 -0.47 8.78
C SER A 134 12.15 -1.50 8.20
N PHE A 135 13.09 -1.06 7.37
CA PHE A 135 13.99 -1.93 6.61
C PHE A 135 15.45 -1.76 7.03
N ASP A 136 16.14 -2.88 7.21
CA ASP A 136 17.57 -2.98 7.44
C ASP A 136 18.33 -2.92 6.10
N TYR A 137 18.95 -1.77 5.86
CA TYR A 137 19.77 -1.51 4.67
C TYR A 137 21.23 -1.91 4.81
N SER A 138 21.63 -2.59 5.89
CA SER A 138 23.01 -3.06 6.08
C SER A 138 23.51 -3.94 4.93
N GLY A 139 22.62 -4.62 4.22
CA GLY A 139 22.93 -5.39 3.01
C GLY A 139 23.44 -4.56 1.82
N LEU A 140 23.32 -3.22 1.86
CA LEU A 140 23.90 -2.33 0.85
C LEU A 140 25.40 -2.09 1.04
N GLY A 141 25.95 -2.45 2.21
CA GLY A 141 27.37 -2.28 2.53
C GLY A 141 27.83 -0.83 2.37
N SER A 142 28.90 -0.61 1.60
CA SER A 142 29.49 0.72 1.37
C SER A 142 28.59 1.69 0.59
N LYS A 143 27.50 1.20 -0.03
CA LYS A 143 26.55 2.06 -0.76
C LYS A 143 25.48 2.68 0.17
N MET A 144 25.43 2.26 1.44
CA MET A 144 24.48 2.78 2.42
C MET A 144 24.64 4.30 2.61
N LYS A 145 23.51 4.96 2.84
CA LYS A 145 23.31 6.40 3.01
C LYS A 145 22.71 6.68 4.40
N LEU A 146 22.63 7.96 4.74
CA LEU A 146 22.22 8.41 6.06
C LEU A 146 20.72 8.23 6.31
N THR A 147 19.90 8.41 5.27
CA THR A 147 18.44 8.35 5.42
C THR A 147 17.85 7.08 4.80
N ALA A 148 16.76 6.58 5.38
CA ALA A 148 15.99 5.46 4.86
C ALA A 148 15.55 5.68 3.40
N LEU A 149 15.13 6.91 3.07
CA LEU A 149 14.69 7.25 1.71
C LEU A 149 15.84 7.20 0.69
N GLU A 150 17.02 7.71 1.04
CA GLU A 150 18.20 7.60 0.16
C GLU A 150 18.62 6.15 0.00
N ASN A 151 18.58 5.36 1.07
CA ASN A 151 18.88 3.94 1.03
C ASN A 151 17.89 3.17 0.15
N LEU A 152 16.59 3.49 0.22
CA LEU A 152 15.59 2.88 -0.66
C LEU A 152 15.89 3.20 -2.14
N ARG A 153 16.27 4.43 -2.46
CA ARG A 153 16.67 4.80 -3.83
C ARG A 153 17.90 4.03 -4.31
N VAL A 154 18.90 3.89 -3.46
CA VAL A 154 20.08 3.05 -3.76
C VAL A 154 19.65 1.61 -4.02
N LEU A 155 18.79 1.05 -3.17
CA LEU A 155 18.24 -0.30 -3.35
C LEU A 155 17.47 -0.42 -4.68
N GLN A 156 16.62 0.54 -5.03
CA GLN A 156 15.92 0.56 -6.31
C GLN A 156 16.89 0.54 -7.49
N THR A 157 17.98 1.32 -7.45
CA THR A 157 19.01 1.29 -8.48
C THR A 157 19.65 -0.09 -8.58
N VAL A 158 20.04 -0.69 -7.44
CA VAL A 158 20.64 -2.03 -7.47
C VAL A 158 19.65 -3.07 -8.00
N LEU A 159 18.38 -3.00 -7.60
CA LEU A 159 17.34 -3.88 -8.13
C LEU A 159 17.21 -3.72 -9.66
N ARG A 160 17.27 -2.48 -10.18
CA ARG A 160 17.17 -2.22 -11.63
C ARG A 160 18.35 -2.82 -12.39
N ASP A 161 19.53 -2.78 -11.80
CA ASP A 161 20.74 -3.32 -12.41
C ASP A 161 20.69 -4.86 -12.50
N ILE A 162 20.11 -5.53 -11.50
CA ILE A 162 20.10 -6.99 -11.41
C ILE A 162 18.84 -7.64 -12.02
N ALA A 163 17.68 -6.99 -11.92
CA ALA A 163 16.40 -7.46 -12.43
C ALA A 163 16.03 -6.70 -13.71
N LYS A 164 16.90 -6.78 -14.72
CA LYS A 164 16.80 -5.99 -15.96
C LYS A 164 15.53 -6.25 -16.77
N GLU A 165 14.94 -7.42 -16.62
CA GLU A 165 13.71 -7.83 -17.30
C GLU A 165 12.44 -7.40 -16.53
N ALA A 166 12.58 -6.96 -15.27
CA ALA A 166 11.45 -6.54 -14.46
C ALA A 166 10.87 -5.21 -14.96
N ILE A 167 9.55 -5.13 -14.99
CA ILE A 167 8.86 -3.87 -15.22
C ILE A 167 8.95 -3.03 -13.94
N TYR A 168 9.20 -1.73 -14.10
CA TYR A 168 9.21 -0.78 -13.00
C TYR A 168 8.06 0.19 -13.14
N ASP A 169 7.18 0.20 -12.15
CA ASP A 169 6.04 1.09 -12.07
C ASP A 169 6.25 2.11 -10.95
N THR A 170 6.28 3.38 -11.32
CA THR A 170 6.40 4.52 -10.39
C THR A 170 5.19 5.43 -10.45
N ASP A 171 4.13 5.00 -11.14
CA ASP A 171 3.02 5.86 -11.56
C ASP A 171 1.87 5.88 -10.55
N PHE A 172 1.98 5.08 -9.47
CA PHE A 172 0.94 5.00 -8.44
C PHE A 172 0.56 6.39 -7.90
N LYS A 173 1.54 7.27 -7.66
CA LYS A 173 1.29 8.62 -7.13
C LYS A 173 0.36 9.42 -8.05
N GLN A 174 0.56 9.35 -9.36
CA GLN A 174 -0.26 10.01 -10.37
C GLN A 174 -1.61 9.31 -10.51
N ALA A 175 -1.63 7.98 -10.39
CA ALA A 175 -2.83 7.16 -10.48
C ALA A 175 -3.81 7.42 -9.32
N THR A 176 -3.33 7.74 -8.10
CA THR A 176 -4.17 7.90 -6.90
C THR A 176 -5.46 8.72 -7.10
N LYS A 177 -5.40 9.82 -7.87
CA LYS A 177 -6.55 10.68 -8.16
C LYS A 177 -7.63 9.98 -8.98
N PHE A 178 -7.23 9.11 -9.89
CA PHE A 178 -8.12 8.30 -10.71
C PHE A 178 -8.59 7.04 -9.97
N LEU A 179 -7.79 6.56 -9.02
CA LEU A 179 -8.14 5.40 -8.21
C LEU A 179 -9.17 5.73 -7.13
N GLU A 180 -9.22 6.95 -6.59
CA GLU A 180 -10.11 7.29 -5.46
C GLU A 180 -11.60 6.98 -5.69
N PRO A 181 -12.21 7.28 -6.85
CA PRO A 181 -13.60 6.91 -7.12
C PRO A 181 -13.86 5.40 -7.24
N ILE A 182 -12.81 4.62 -7.53
CA ILE A 182 -12.90 3.18 -7.87
C ILE A 182 -12.54 2.34 -6.63
N TRP A 183 -11.44 2.70 -6.00
CA TRP A 183 -10.86 2.13 -4.79
C TRP A 183 -10.61 3.27 -3.81
N PRO A 184 -11.64 3.67 -3.03
CA PRO A 184 -11.50 4.75 -2.08
C PRO A 184 -10.50 4.39 -0.98
N TYR A 185 -10.01 5.43 -0.31
CA TYR A 185 -9.23 5.30 0.91
C TYR A 185 -10.01 4.48 1.94
N ALA A 186 -9.31 3.62 2.67
CA ALA A 186 -9.89 3.00 3.85
C ALA A 186 -10.14 4.10 4.88
N GLN A 187 -11.33 4.09 5.48
CA GLN A 187 -11.72 5.04 6.51
C GLN A 187 -12.28 4.27 7.71
N ARG A 188 -11.83 4.64 8.91
CA ARG A 188 -12.35 4.08 10.15
C ARG A 188 -12.50 5.18 11.18
N GLN A 189 -13.69 5.27 11.77
CA GLN A 189 -13.93 6.14 12.91
C GLN A 189 -14.00 5.29 14.18
N GLN A 190 -13.32 5.74 15.23
CA GLN A 190 -13.40 5.16 16.57
C GLN A 190 -13.87 6.23 17.54
N SER A 191 -15.07 6.06 18.10
CA SER A 191 -15.54 6.88 19.21
C SER A 191 -15.20 6.19 20.52
N TRP A 192 -14.43 6.85 21.39
CA TRP A 192 -14.01 6.30 22.69
C TRP A 192 -15.03 6.53 23.81
N GLY A 193 -16.27 6.88 23.46
CA GLY A 193 -17.36 7.11 24.40
C GLY A 193 -17.13 8.33 25.30
N LEU A 194 -17.99 8.46 26.31
CA LEU A 194 -17.97 9.57 27.26
C LEU A 194 -16.86 9.33 28.29
N LYS A 195 -15.81 10.15 28.28
CA LYS A 195 -14.85 10.22 29.39
C LYS A 195 -15.29 11.34 30.35
N ARG A 196 -15.48 11.00 31.62
CA ARG A 196 -15.50 12.00 32.70
C ARG A 196 -14.08 12.52 32.84
N ASN A 197 -13.87 13.79 32.51
CA ASN A 197 -12.54 14.39 32.61
C ASN A 197 -12.19 14.52 34.10
N LYS A 198 -11.30 13.67 34.62
CA LYS A 198 -10.90 13.66 36.05
C LYS A 198 -10.04 14.88 36.42
N ILE A 199 -9.55 15.64 35.44
CA ILE A 199 -8.53 16.67 35.62
C ILE A 199 -9.15 18.09 35.76
N LEU A 200 -10.40 18.30 35.34
CA LEU A 200 -11.02 19.63 35.30
C LEU A 200 -12.45 19.64 35.88
N GLY A 201 -12.55 19.44 37.19
CA GLY A 201 -13.76 19.78 37.97
C GLY A 201 -15.01 18.91 37.74
N THR A 202 -15.94 19.03 38.68
CA THR A 202 -17.18 18.26 38.77
C THR A 202 -18.12 18.49 37.55
N GLY A 203 -18.41 17.42 36.81
CA GLY A 203 -19.59 17.33 35.94
C GLY A 203 -19.39 17.52 34.43
N LYS A 204 -18.18 17.80 33.95
CA LYS A 204 -17.92 17.89 32.50
C LYS A 204 -17.73 16.50 31.88
N VAL A 205 -18.46 16.25 30.81
CA VAL A 205 -18.38 15.02 30.04
C VAL A 205 -17.80 15.35 28.68
N ALA A 206 -16.70 14.68 28.33
CA ALA A 206 -16.03 14.83 27.05
C ALA A 206 -16.21 13.58 26.21
N THR A 207 -16.37 13.74 24.89
CA THR A 207 -16.36 12.65 23.92
C THR A 207 -15.09 12.76 23.10
N ARG A 208 -14.30 11.68 23.01
CA ARG A 208 -13.12 11.63 22.14
C ARG A 208 -13.44 10.77 20.91
N SER A 209 -13.15 11.28 19.73
CA SER A 209 -13.27 10.57 18.46
C SER A 209 -11.96 10.61 17.70
N VAL A 210 -11.52 9.45 17.22
CA VAL A 210 -10.34 9.33 16.35
C VAL A 210 -10.79 8.85 14.97
N HIS A 211 -10.42 9.59 13.95
CA HIS A 211 -10.67 9.29 12.55
C HIS A 211 -9.38 8.86 11.87
N TYR A 212 -9.39 7.67 11.27
CA TYR A 212 -8.28 7.11 10.50
C TYR A 212 -8.63 7.10 9.02
N LYS A 213 -7.70 7.52 8.17
CA LYS A 213 -7.79 7.40 6.70
C LYS A 213 -6.46 6.94 6.12
N ASP A 214 -6.48 5.88 5.30
CA ASP A 214 -5.27 5.39 4.61
C ASP A 214 -5.54 4.86 3.20
N ASN A 215 -4.49 4.78 2.38
CA ASN A 215 -4.52 4.24 1.01
C ASN A 215 -3.74 2.94 0.84
N GLU A 216 -3.47 2.18 1.91
CA GLU A 216 -2.68 0.95 1.79
C GLU A 216 -3.37 -0.09 0.92
N LEU A 217 -4.69 -0.27 1.10
CA LEU A 217 -5.48 -1.19 0.29
C LEU A 217 -5.59 -0.73 -1.16
N GLN A 218 -5.68 0.59 -1.39
CA GLN A 218 -5.69 1.17 -2.74
C GLN A 218 -4.36 0.87 -3.46
N PHE A 219 -3.23 1.03 -2.77
CA PHE A 219 -1.93 0.65 -3.31
C PHE A 219 -1.84 -0.85 -3.61
N SER A 220 -2.23 -1.70 -2.67
CA SER A 220 -2.19 -3.15 -2.86
C SER A 220 -3.02 -3.61 -4.07
N ARG A 221 -4.22 -3.03 -4.28
CA ARG A 221 -5.04 -3.30 -5.48
C ARG A 221 -4.37 -2.86 -6.77
N TYR A 222 -3.83 -1.64 -6.81
CA TYR A 222 -3.11 -1.11 -7.97
C TYR A 222 -1.93 -2.00 -8.35
N SER A 223 -1.09 -2.27 -7.35
CA SER A 223 0.09 -3.11 -7.44
C SER A 223 -0.26 -4.52 -7.95
N ARG A 224 -1.31 -5.14 -7.42
CA ARG A 224 -1.81 -6.46 -7.86
C ARG A 224 -2.44 -6.45 -9.25
N LEU A 225 -3.15 -5.40 -9.62
CA LEU A 225 -3.70 -5.26 -10.97
C LEU A 225 -2.57 -5.23 -12.00
N HIS A 226 -1.51 -4.48 -11.74
CA HIS A 226 -0.36 -4.41 -12.65
C HIS A 226 0.34 -5.76 -12.77
N TYR A 227 0.49 -6.49 -11.67
CA TYR A 227 1.00 -7.86 -11.69
C TYR A 227 0.11 -8.81 -12.49
N TYR A 228 -1.20 -8.78 -12.25
CA TYR A 228 -2.19 -9.62 -12.95
C TYR A 228 -2.16 -9.40 -14.47
N LEU A 229 -1.92 -8.16 -14.89
CA LEU A 229 -1.91 -7.78 -16.30
C LEU A 229 -0.61 -8.12 -17.03
N LEU A 230 0.44 -8.54 -16.32
CA LEU A 230 1.68 -8.99 -16.96
C LEU A 230 1.40 -10.15 -17.93
N PRO A 231 2.15 -10.25 -19.04
CA PRO A 231 2.15 -11.45 -19.86
C PRO A 231 2.61 -12.63 -19.01
N LYS A 232 1.75 -13.64 -18.83
CA LYS A 232 2.19 -14.90 -18.21
C LYS A 232 3.05 -15.66 -19.22
N SER A 233 4.26 -16.04 -18.82
CA SER A 233 5.16 -16.87 -19.63
C SER A 233 4.54 -18.26 -19.80
N GLY A 234 3.78 -18.45 -20.88
CA GLY A 234 2.94 -19.63 -21.12
C GLY A 234 1.54 -19.16 -21.52
N GLY A 235 1.29 -19.11 -22.83
CA GLY A 235 0.14 -18.45 -23.43
C GLY A 235 -1.20 -18.96 -22.91
N GLU A 236 -2.03 -18.01 -22.49
CA GLU A 236 -3.42 -17.79 -22.93
C GLU A 236 -3.97 -16.64 -22.06
N LYS A 237 -4.50 -15.60 -22.69
CA LYS A 237 -5.37 -14.59 -22.07
C LYS A 237 -6.70 -14.65 -22.79
#